data_AF-A0A962Z7G7-F1
#
_entry.id   AF-A0A962Z7G7-F1
#
_cell.length_a   1.000
_cell.length_b   1.000
_cell.length_c   1.000
_cell.angle_alpha   90.00
_cell.angle_beta   90.00
_cell.angle_gamma   90.00
#
_symmetry.space_group_name_H-M   'P 1'
#
loop_
_entity.id
_entity.type
_entity.pdbx_description
1 polymer ?
#
loop_
_entity_poly.entity_id
_entity_poly.type
_entity_poly.pdbx_seq_one_letter_code
_entity_poly.pdbx_strand_id
1 'polypeptide(L)'
;MAKGLTTPQAIRTLQRKLYGKAKAEPAFHFYQLCDKIYRDDILRHAYRLAKANRGAPGVDGMSFAMIEAAGLEEWLAELQGSLRARTYRPEPVAVGDDCQA
;
A
#
# COMPACT_ATOMS: atom_id res chain seq x y z
N MET A 1 -10.48 -17.49 0.50
CA MET A 1 -10.41 -16.53 -0.62
C MET A 1 -10.64 -15.14 -0.08
N ALA A 2 -9.64 -14.26 -0.14
CA ALA A 2 -9.79 -12.88 0.34
C ALA A 2 -10.89 -12.18 -0.46
N LYS A 3 -11.92 -11.71 0.24
CA LYS A 3 -13.03 -10.97 -0.37
C LYS A 3 -12.49 -9.60 -0.78
N GLY A 4 -12.08 -9.46 -2.03
CA GLY A 4 -11.51 -8.23 -2.56
C GLY A 4 -12.47 -7.06 -2.37
N LEU A 5 -12.01 -5.98 -1.75
CA LEU A 5 -12.79 -4.75 -1.66
C LEU A 5 -13.02 -4.21 -3.07
N THR A 6 -14.22 -3.68 -3.32
CA THR A 6 -14.50 -2.99 -4.58
C THR A 6 -13.57 -1.79 -4.71
N THR A 7 -12.74 -1.78 -5.75
CA THR A 7 -11.85 -0.67 -6.05
C THR A 7 -12.67 0.59 -6.36
N PRO A 8 -12.44 1.72 -5.65
CA PRO A 8 -13.08 2.99 -5.96
C PRO A 8 -12.88 3.40 -7.42
N GLN A 9 -13.91 4.01 -8.03
CA GLN A 9 -13.90 4.35 -9.45
C GLN A 9 -12.72 5.26 -9.83
N ALA A 10 -12.31 6.18 -8.96
CA ALA A 10 -11.14 7.04 -9.18
C ALA A 10 -9.83 6.23 -9.32
N ILE A 11 -9.63 5.24 -8.44
CA ILE A 11 -8.46 4.35 -8.46
C ILE A 11 -8.53 3.43 -9.68
N ARG A 12 -9.71 2.87 -9.99
CA ARG A 12 -9.93 2.04 -11.17
C ARG A 12 -9.64 2.77 -12.49
N THR A 13 -10.05 4.04 -12.58
CA THR A 13 -9.76 4.89 -13.75
C THR A 13 -8.26 5.14 -13.88
N LEU A 14 -7.55 5.42 -12.79
CA LEU A 14 -6.10 5.57 -12.80
C LEU A 14 -5.41 4.29 -13.30
N GLN A 15 -5.75 3.14 -12.73
CA GLN A 15 -5.19 1.84 -13.13
C GLN A 15 -5.38 1.56 -14.63
N ARG A 16 -6.57 1.81 -15.17
CA ARG A 16 -6.87 1.63 -16.60
C ARG A 16 -6.04 2.54 -17.50
N LYS A 17 -5.85 3.81 -17.11
CA LYS A 17 -5.03 4.75 -17.88
C LYS A 17 -3.56 4.34 -17.88
N LEU A 18 -3.02 3.96 -16.72
CA LEU A 18 -1.66 3.45 -16.60
C LEU A 18 -1.47 2.19 -17.45
N TYR A 19 -2.39 1.23 -17.34
CA TYR A 19 -2.38 0.01 -18.14
C TYR A 19 -2.41 0.31 -19.64
N GLY A 20 -3.32 1.17 -20.10
CA GLY A 20 -3.45 1.53 -21.52
C GLY A 20 -2.16 2.12 -22.08
N LYS A 21 -1.55 3.07 -21.35
CA LYS A 21 -0.28 3.69 -21.75
C LYS A 21 0.88 2.69 -21.76
N ALA A 22 1.00 1.88 -20.71
CA ALA A 22 2.05 0.85 -20.62
C ALA A 22 1.91 -0.22 -21.72
N LYS A 23 0.67 -0.57 -22.09
CA LYS A 23 0.40 -1.54 -23.16
C LYS A 23 0.67 -0.98 -24.55
N ALA A 24 0.36 0.29 -24.78
CA ALA A 24 0.60 0.97 -26.05
C ALA A 24 2.09 1.29 -26.27
N GLU A 25 2.80 1.66 -25.21
CA GLU A 25 4.21 2.05 -25.27
C GLU A 25 5.02 1.34 -24.17
N PRO A 26 5.49 0.10 -24.42
CA PRO A 26 6.20 -0.70 -23.42
C PRO A 26 7.50 -0.07 -22.90
N ALA A 27 8.15 0.77 -23.72
CA ALA A 27 9.36 1.50 -23.34
C ALA A 27 9.08 2.82 -22.59
N PHE A 28 7.80 3.17 -22.36
CA PHE A 28 7.44 4.42 -21.71
C PHE A 28 7.72 4.37 -20.20
N HIS A 29 8.48 5.34 -19.71
CA HIS A 29 8.74 5.51 -18.28
C HIS A 29 7.80 6.55 -17.66
N PHE A 30 7.08 6.17 -16.60
CA PHE A 30 6.20 7.09 -15.88
C PHE A 30 6.98 7.92 -14.86
N TYR A 31 7.37 9.14 -15.26
CA TYR A 31 8.13 10.05 -14.40
C TYR A 31 7.42 10.49 -13.10
N GLN A 32 6.09 10.49 -13.09
CA GLN A 32 5.27 10.93 -11.95
C GLN A 32 4.46 9.79 -11.30
N LEU A 33 4.86 8.53 -11.51
CA LEU A 33 4.13 7.41 -10.93
C LEU A 33 4.15 7.46 -9.40
N CYS A 34 5.32 7.79 -8.81
CA CYS A 34 5.49 7.91 -7.36
C CYS A 34 4.47 8.88 -6.75
N ASP A 35 4.20 10.00 -7.42
CA ASP A 35 3.24 11.01 -6.97
C ASP A 35 1.81 10.47 -6.87
N LYS A 36 1.50 9.44 -7.66
CA LYS A 36 0.20 8.77 -7.63
C LYS A 36 0.12 7.71 -6.53
N ILE A 37 1.25 7.16 -6.08
CA ILE A 37 1.27 6.08 -5.08
C ILE A 37 0.92 6.62 -3.68
N TYR A 38 1.46 7.78 -3.29
CA TYR A 38 1.21 8.35 -1.97
C TYR A 38 -0.08 9.19 -1.90
N ARG A 39 -0.99 9.09 -2.88
CA ARG A 39 -2.26 9.80 -2.84
C ARG A 39 -3.13 9.24 -1.71
N ASP A 40 -3.76 10.12 -0.95
CA ASP A 40 -4.53 9.78 0.25
C ASP A 40 -5.58 8.67 0.01
N ASP A 41 -6.38 8.79 -1.06
CA ASP A 41 -7.40 7.79 -1.42
C ASP A 41 -6.81 6.40 -1.72
N ILE A 42 -5.60 6.36 -2.30
CA ILE A 42 -4.86 5.13 -2.64
C ILE A 42 -4.30 4.51 -1.38
N LEU A 43 -3.66 5.28 -0.50
CA LEU A 43 -3.13 4.79 0.77
C LEU A 43 -4.25 4.23 1.65
N ARG A 44 -5.39 4.93 1.76
CA ARG A 44 -6.57 4.44 2.49
C ARG A 44 -7.14 3.15 1.91
N HIS A 45 -7.17 3.02 0.57
CA HIS A 45 -7.68 1.80 -0.06
C HIS A 45 -6.71 0.63 0.13
N ALA A 46 -5.41 0.88 0.01
CA ALA A 46 -4.36 -0.10 0.26
C ALA A 46 -4.40 -0.62 1.71
N TYR A 47 -4.52 0.27 2.69
CA TYR A 47 -4.68 -0.09 4.10
C TYR A 47 -5.90 -1.01 4.31
N ARG A 48 -7.06 -0.64 3.76
CA ARG A 48 -8.28 -1.45 3.88
C ARG A 48 -8.13 -2.83 3.22
N LEU A 49 -7.46 -2.91 2.07
CA LEU A 49 -7.17 -4.18 1.41
C LEU A 49 -6.25 -5.06 2.27
N ALA A 50 -5.18 -4.47 2.83
CA ALA A 50 -4.26 -5.18 3.72
C ALA A 50 -4.97 -5.71 4.97
N LYS A 51 -5.81 -4.89 5.61
CA LYS A 51 -6.63 -5.30 6.76
C LYS A 51 -7.61 -6.43 6.41
N ALA A 52 -8.25 -6.35 5.25
CA ALA A 52 -9.19 -7.37 4.78
C ALA A 52 -8.53 -8.73 4.55
N ASN A 53 -7.24 -8.75 4.21
CA ASN A 53 -6.46 -9.97 4.03
C ASN A 53 -6.09 -10.66 5.35
N ARG A 54 -6.31 -10.01 6.50
CA ARG A 54 -6.05 -10.57 7.85
C ARG A 54 -4.62 -11.14 8.00
N GLY A 55 -3.63 -10.44 7.45
CA GLY A 55 -2.23 -10.84 7.57
C GLY A 55 -1.74 -10.77 9.03
N ALA A 56 -0.74 -11.60 9.36
CA ALA A 56 -0.03 -11.52 10.63
C ALA A 56 0.76 -10.20 10.72
N PRO A 57 0.98 -9.67 11.95
CA PRO A 57 1.89 -8.53 12.16
C PRO A 57 3.29 -8.79 11.61
N GLY A 58 3.99 -7.73 11.24
CA GLY A 58 5.38 -7.79 10.77
C GLY A 58 6.37 -7.99 11.92
N VAL A 59 7.66 -7.80 11.62
CA VAL A 59 8.74 -7.82 12.63
C VAL A 59 8.58 -6.73 13.68
N ASP A 60 7.87 -5.65 13.34
CA ASP A 60 7.48 -4.56 14.23
C ASP A 60 6.40 -4.94 15.26
N GLY A 61 5.75 -6.10 15.08
CA GLY A 61 4.62 -6.53 15.91
C GLY A 61 3.38 -5.64 15.78
N MET A 62 3.34 -4.71 14.82
CA MET A 62 2.28 -3.71 14.71
C MET A 62 1.03 -4.34 14.09
N SER A 63 -0.06 -4.39 14.87
CA SER A 63 -1.35 -4.86 14.36
C SER A 63 -2.22 -3.72 13.82
N PHE A 64 -3.16 -4.04 12.93
CA PHE A 64 -4.17 -3.08 12.46
C PHE A 64 -4.97 -2.44 13.61
N ALA A 65 -5.21 -3.19 14.70
CA ALA A 65 -5.90 -2.68 15.88
C ALA A 65 -5.06 -1.63 16.63
N MET A 66 -3.74 -1.81 16.70
CA MET A 66 -2.83 -0.84 17.30
C MET A 66 -2.75 0.44 16.47
N ILE A 67 -2.68 0.32 15.14
CA ILE A 67 -2.71 1.49 14.23
C ILE A 67 -4.00 2.29 14.42
N GLU A 68 -5.15 1.61 14.47
CA GLU A 68 -6.44 2.27 14.64
C GLU A 68 -6.62 2.91 16.02
N ALA A 69 -6.05 2.31 17.07
CA ALA A 69 -6.07 2.88 18.42
C ALA A 69 -5.13 4.10 18.54
N ALA A 70 -4.01 4.11 17.83
CA ALA A 70 -3.04 5.21 17.84
C ALA A 70 -3.47 6.40 16.98
N GLY A 71 -4.27 6.16 15.93
CA GLY A 71 -4.69 7.18 14.98
C GLY A 71 -4.34 6.76 13.55
N LEU A 72 -5.33 6.25 12.82
CA LEU A 72 -5.13 5.80 11.44
C LEU A 72 -4.77 6.96 10.51
N GLU A 73 -5.36 8.13 10.74
CA GLU A 73 -5.20 9.30 9.88
C GLU A 73 -3.78 9.87 9.99
N GLU A 74 -3.31 10.00 11.23
CA GLU A 74 -1.95 10.45 11.57
C GLU A 74 -0.92 9.47 10.99
N TRP A 75 -1.14 8.17 11.19
CA TRP A 75 -0.26 7.13 10.66
C TRP A 75 -0.19 7.15 9.12
N LEU A 76 -1.33 7.33 8.44
CA LEU A 76 -1.36 7.46 6.97
C LEU A 76 -0.67 8.74 6.50
N ALA A 77 -0.78 9.84 7.24
CA ALA A 77 -0.11 11.11 6.93
C ALA A 77 1.42 11.00 7.11
N GLU A 78 1.90 10.32 8.14
CA GLU A 78 3.32 10.03 8.35
C GLU A 78 3.87 9.14 7.23
N LEU A 79 3.14 8.07 6.87
CA LEU A 79 3.48 7.21 5.74
C LEU A 79 3.54 8.01 4.44
N GLN A 80 2.54 8.85 4.17
CA GLN A 80 2.52 9.74 3.01
C GLN A 80 3.74 10.67 3.00
N GLY A 81 4.08 11.27 4.14
CA GLY A 81 5.22 12.17 4.30
C GLY A 81 6.54 11.47 3.99
N SER A 82 6.76 10.28 4.54
CA SER A 82 7.99 9.50 4.30
C SER A 82 8.13 9.03 2.84
N LEU A 83 7.02 8.64 2.20
CA LEU A 83 7.00 8.28 0.78
C LEU A 83 7.31 9.50 -0.10
N ARG A 84 6.73 10.66 0.22
CA ARG A 84 6.96 11.92 -0.51
C ARG A 84 8.40 12.41 -0.34
N ALA A 85 8.94 12.32 0.86
CA ALA A 85 10.32 12.67 1.17
C ALA A 85 11.34 11.64 0.63
N ARG A 86 10.88 10.51 0.08
CA ARG A 86 11.71 9.38 -0.35
C ARG A 86 12.61 8.82 0.77
N THR A 87 12.14 8.92 2.01
CA THR A 87 12.83 8.44 3.21
C THR A 87 12.26 7.12 3.71
N TYR A 88 11.14 6.65 3.15
CA TYR A 88 10.56 5.36 3.47
C TYR A 88 11.57 4.22 3.27
N ARG A 89 11.81 3.45 4.33
CA ARG A 89 12.64 2.24 4.29
C ARG A 89 11.79 1.05 4.71
N PRO A 90 11.60 0.04 3.84
CA PRO A 90 10.87 -1.15 4.22
C PRO A 90 11.69 -1.96 5.24
N GLU A 91 11.02 -2.47 6.25
CA GLU A 91 11.61 -3.43 7.19
C GLU A 91 11.68 -4.84 6.57
N PRO A 92 12.54 -5.72 7.11
CA PRO A 92 12.59 -7.12 6.72
C PRO A 92 11.22 -7.79 6.86
N VAL A 93 10.91 -8.71 5.93
CA VAL A 93 9.69 -9.52 6.01
C VAL A 93 9.84 -10.49 7.18
N ALA A 94 8.83 -10.56 8.06
CA ALA A 94 8.78 -11.60 9.09
C ALA A 94 8.72 -12.96 8.41
N VAL A 95 9.81 -13.73 8.54
CA VAL A 95 9.81 -15.15 8.18
C VAL A 95 9.13 -15.86 9.33
N GLY A 96 8.01 -16.54 9.08
CA GLY A 96 7.38 -17.37 10.10
C GLY A 96 8.40 -18.38 10.64
N ASP A 97 8.38 -18.64 11.95
CA ASP A 97 9.22 -19.62 12.65
C ASP A 97 8.91 -21.08 12.25
N ASP A 98 8.70 -21.36 10.96
CA ASP A 98 8.50 -22.70 10.38
C ASP A 98 9.80 -23.20 9.70
N CYS A 99 10.96 -22.87 10.28
CA CYS A 99 12.26 -23.43 9.88
C CYS A 99 13.12 -23.75 11.11
N GLN A 100 12.63 -24.66 11.96
CA GLN A 100 13.48 -25.54 12.76
C GLN A 100 13.33 -26.97 12.24
N ALA A 101 14.43 -27.48 11.66
CA ALA A 101 14.81 -28.88 11.41
C ALA A 101 13.96 -29.71 10.41
#